data_AF-A0A3Y4ZCK1-F1
#
_entry.id   AF-A0A3Y4ZCK1-F1
#
_cell.length_a   1.000
_cell.length_b   1.000
_cell.length_c   1.000
_cell.angle_alpha   90.00
_cell.angle_beta   90.00
_cell.angle_gamma   90.00
#
_symmetry.space_group_name_H-M   'P 1'
#
loop_
_entity.id
_entity.type
_entity.pdbx_description
1 polymer ?
#
loop_
_entity_poly.entity_id
_entity_poly.type
_entity_poly.pdbx_seq_one_letter_code
_entity_poly.pdbx_strand_id
1 'polypeptide(L)'
;MATSITTTQSTRQYPLSRYDDRNIADPILRAELRKEVMLMCESNDKNLTIYYVLPDEQYRPDLLAYRMWGIAELRWVVTLAAGLEDESQGMTVGKKLKLPPATWIREMIRHFQYDGQVIGTLSIA
;
A
#
# COMPACT_ATOMS: atom_id res chain seq x y z
N MET A 1 21.08 -46.17 16.09
CA MET A 1 20.86 -44.77 16.53
C MET A 1 20.04 -44.09 15.44
N ALA A 2 18.78 -43.75 15.73
CA ALA A 2 17.88 -43.14 14.74
C ALA A 2 17.95 -41.61 14.88
N THR A 3 18.38 -40.93 13.83
CA THR A 3 18.37 -39.47 13.71
C THR A 3 16.99 -39.01 13.27
N SER A 4 16.18 -38.55 14.22
CA SER A 4 14.88 -37.94 13.93
C SER A 4 15.08 -36.55 13.34
N ILE A 5 14.84 -36.40 12.03
CA ILE A 5 14.73 -35.10 11.38
C ILE A 5 13.34 -34.52 11.67
N THR A 6 13.25 -33.63 12.65
CA THR A 6 12.02 -32.85 12.87
C THR A 6 11.92 -31.79 11.77
N THR A 7 11.25 -32.12 10.66
CA THR A 7 10.88 -31.13 9.65
C THR A 7 9.66 -30.36 10.14
N THR A 8 9.89 -29.16 10.68
CA THR A 8 8.81 -28.21 11.03
C THR A 8 8.22 -27.63 9.75
N GLN A 9 7.32 -28.36 9.09
CA GLN A 9 6.43 -27.80 8.08
C GLN A 9 5.17 -27.28 8.75
N SER A 10 5.05 -25.97 8.97
CA SER A 10 3.74 -25.29 9.03
C SER A 10 3.89 -23.76 9.18
N THR A 11 4.38 -23.08 8.16
CA THR A 11 3.94 -21.69 7.96
C THR A 11 2.51 -21.74 7.46
N ARG A 12 1.53 -21.58 8.36
CA ARG A 12 0.15 -21.28 7.97
C ARG A 12 0.18 -20.00 7.13
N GLN A 13 0.13 -20.12 5.82
CA GLN A 13 -0.06 -18.98 4.93
C GLN A 13 -1.51 -18.53 5.09
N TYR A 14 -1.74 -17.52 5.91
CA TYR A 14 -2.99 -16.79 5.84
C TYR A 14 -3.01 -16.06 4.49
N PRO A 15 -4.10 -16.15 3.71
CA PRO A 15 -4.20 -15.41 2.47
C PRO A 15 -4.09 -13.92 2.80
N LEU A 16 -3.06 -13.27 2.26
CA LEU A 16 -2.88 -11.83 2.36
C LEU A 16 -4.08 -11.13 1.72
N SER A 17 -4.46 -9.97 2.27
CA SER A 17 -5.51 -9.15 1.67
C SER A 17 -5.08 -8.73 0.28
N ARG A 18 -5.98 -8.76 -0.71
CA ARG A 18 -5.73 -8.28 -2.09
C ARG A 18 -5.25 -6.82 -2.21
N TYR A 19 -5.27 -6.08 -1.11
CA TYR A 19 -4.86 -4.68 -1.00
C TYR A 19 -3.50 -4.50 -0.30
N ASP A 20 -2.94 -5.58 0.20
CA ASP A 20 -1.61 -5.59 0.81
C ASP A 20 -0.56 -5.62 -0.31
N ASP A 21 0.47 -4.78 -0.18
CA ASP A 21 1.59 -4.71 -1.13
C ASP A 21 2.48 -5.96 -1.06
N ARG A 22 2.38 -6.71 0.03
CA ARG A 22 3.07 -8.00 0.25
C ARG A 22 2.57 -9.12 -0.65
N ASN A 23 1.47 -8.92 -1.39
CA ASN A 23 1.05 -9.84 -2.45
C ASN A 23 2.08 -9.95 -3.57
N ILE A 24 2.89 -8.92 -3.78
CA ILE A 24 3.98 -8.93 -4.75
C ILE A 24 5.19 -9.57 -4.08
N ALA A 25 5.54 -10.78 -4.51
CA ALA A 25 6.63 -11.55 -3.92
C ALA A 25 8.00 -10.88 -4.11
N ASP A 26 8.24 -10.28 -5.28
CA ASP A 26 9.50 -9.61 -5.63
C ASP A 26 9.62 -8.24 -4.92
N PRO A 27 10.67 -8.02 -4.09
CA PRO A 27 10.93 -6.74 -3.46
C PRO A 27 11.15 -5.57 -4.43
N ILE A 28 11.70 -5.83 -5.63
CA ILE A 28 11.99 -4.79 -6.63
C ILE A 28 10.69 -4.26 -7.21
N LEU A 29 9.82 -5.15 -7.70
CA LEU A 29 8.51 -4.79 -8.23
C LEU A 29 7.64 -4.11 -7.16
N ARG A 30 7.76 -4.53 -5.89
CA ARG A 30 7.06 -3.86 -4.78
C ARG A 30 7.55 -2.43 -4.58
N ALA A 31 8.85 -2.18 -4.68
CA ALA A 31 9.40 -0.83 -4.57
C ALA A 31 8.92 0.07 -5.73
N GLU A 32 8.82 -0.47 -6.94
CA GLU A 32 8.29 0.23 -8.11
C GLU A 32 6.81 0.60 -7.95
N LEU A 33 5.98 -0.34 -7.47
CA LEU A 33 4.59 -0.05 -7.14
C LEU A 33 4.47 1.10 -6.13
N ARG A 34 5.28 1.09 -5.07
CA ARG A 34 5.28 2.18 -4.08
C ARG A 34 5.70 3.51 -4.70
N LYS A 35 6.66 3.49 -5.62
CA LYS A 35 7.08 4.69 -6.38
C LYS A 35 5.95 5.24 -7.23
N GLU A 36 5.23 4.39 -7.96
CA GLU A 36 4.07 4.82 -8.77
C GLU A 36 2.95 5.40 -7.90
N VAL A 37 2.68 4.79 -6.75
CA VAL A 37 1.69 5.30 -5.79
C VAL A 37 2.09 6.67 -5.25
N MET A 38 3.37 6.89 -4.93
CA MET A 38 3.87 8.21 -4.53
C MET A 38 3.70 9.24 -5.65
N LEU A 39 4.06 8.89 -6.89
CA LEU A 39 3.86 9.76 -8.05
C LEU A 39 2.39 10.11 -8.27
N MET A 40 1.49 9.13 -8.09
CA MET A 40 0.04 9.36 -8.18
C MET A 40 -0.46 10.26 -7.05
N CYS A 41 0.07 10.15 -5.83
CA CYS A 41 -0.28 11.05 -4.73
C CYS A 41 0.21 12.49 -4.97
N GLU A 42 1.34 12.66 -5.66
CA GLU A 42 1.87 13.97 -6.04
C GLU A 42 1.13 14.57 -7.24
N SER A 43 0.60 13.72 -8.12
CA SER A 43 -0.15 14.15 -9.30
C SER A 43 -1.33 15.04 -8.90
N ASN A 44 -1.71 15.94 -9.80
CA ASN A 44 -2.84 16.85 -9.60
C ASN A 44 -4.07 16.37 -10.37
N ASP A 45 -4.21 15.05 -10.54
CA ASP A 45 -5.33 14.47 -11.27
C ASP A 45 -6.65 14.70 -10.52
N LYS A 46 -7.70 14.94 -11.29
CA LYS A 46 -9.05 15.24 -10.75
C LYS A 46 -9.67 14.08 -9.97
N ASN A 47 -9.12 12.87 -10.09
CA ASN A 47 -9.64 11.66 -9.47
C ASN A 47 -9.07 11.40 -8.07
N LEU A 48 -8.14 12.22 -7.59
CA LEU A 48 -7.60 12.07 -6.23
C LEU A 48 -8.58 12.63 -5.22
N THR A 49 -8.79 11.88 -4.14
CA THR A 49 -9.60 12.35 -3.02
C THR A 49 -8.71 13.11 -2.04
N ILE A 50 -9.13 14.31 -1.67
CA ILE A 50 -8.43 15.12 -0.69
C ILE A 50 -8.94 14.75 0.70
N TYR A 51 -8.03 14.42 1.61
CA TYR A 51 -8.35 14.13 3.00
C TYR A 51 -7.43 14.88 3.96
N TYR A 52 -7.95 15.24 5.13
CA TYR A 52 -7.21 15.92 6.18
C TYR A 52 -7.03 14.97 7.36
N VAL A 53 -5.78 14.81 7.80
CA VAL A 53 -5.45 13.93 8.94
C VAL A 53 -6.12 14.46 10.22
N LEU A 54 -6.93 13.64 10.88
CA LEU A 54 -7.55 13.97 12.15
C LEU A 54 -6.62 13.70 13.35
N PRO A 55 -6.84 14.32 14.52
CA PRO A 55 -5.97 14.14 15.68
C PRO A 55 -5.88 12.69 16.19
N ASP A 56 -6.97 11.92 16.06
CA ASP A 56 -7.05 10.52 16.47
C ASP A 56 -6.35 9.56 15.48
N GLU A 57 -6.00 10.05 14.29
CA GLU A 57 -5.35 9.29 13.22
C GLU A 57 -3.83 9.43 13.22
N GLN A 58 -3.25 10.31 14.06
CA GLN A 58 -1.83 10.66 14.05
C GLN A 58 -0.89 9.44 13.97
N TYR A 59 -1.14 8.41 14.77
CA TYR A 59 -0.34 7.18 14.81
C TYR A 59 -1.11 5.97 14.26
N ARG A 60 -2.18 6.22 13.50
CA ARG A 60 -3.14 5.20 13.07
C ARG A 60 -3.48 5.35 11.59
N PRO A 61 -2.51 5.06 10.70
CA PRO A 61 -2.76 5.07 9.26
C PRO A 61 -3.82 4.03 8.85
N ASP A 62 -3.97 2.94 9.62
CA ASP A 62 -5.05 1.96 9.49
C ASP A 62 -6.44 2.59 9.63
N LEU A 63 -6.63 3.47 10.62
CA LEU A 63 -7.90 4.11 10.91
C LEU A 63 -8.28 5.12 9.83
N LEU A 64 -7.30 5.88 9.34
CA LEU A 64 -7.48 6.79 8.22
C LEU A 64 -7.88 6.01 6.96
N ALA A 65 -7.17 4.94 6.63
CA ALA A 65 -7.49 4.08 5.49
C ALA A 65 -8.89 3.47 5.59
N TYR A 66 -9.31 3.06 6.79
CA TYR A 66 -10.66 2.55 7.03
C TYR A 66 -11.74 3.63 6.86
N ARG A 67 -11.52 4.86 7.33
CA ARG A 67 -12.47 5.96 7.13
C ARG A 67 -12.61 6.36 5.66
N MET A 68 -11.51 6.30 4.92
CA MET A 68 -11.48 6.70 3.51
C MET A 68 -12.05 5.64 2.56
N TRP A 69 -11.61 4.39 2.71
CA TRP A 69 -11.94 3.32 1.76
C TRP A 69 -12.73 2.17 2.37
N GLY A 70 -12.94 2.15 3.69
CA GLY A 70 -13.46 0.99 4.41
C GLY A 70 -12.46 -0.17 4.51
N ILE A 71 -11.17 0.07 4.23
CA ILE A 71 -10.14 -0.97 4.12
C ILE A 71 -8.90 -0.54 4.91
N ALA A 72 -8.68 -1.15 6.06
CA ALA A 72 -7.53 -0.86 6.93
C ALA A 72 -6.17 -1.31 6.32
N GLU A 73 -6.20 -2.31 5.46
CA GLU A 73 -5.01 -2.88 4.79
C GLU A 73 -4.29 -1.87 3.88
N LEU A 74 -4.98 -0.79 3.47
CA LEU A 74 -4.40 0.31 2.70
C LEU A 74 -3.59 1.30 3.57
N ARG A 75 -3.27 0.94 4.82
CA ARG A 75 -2.42 1.75 5.71
C ARG A 75 -1.08 2.16 5.07
N TRP A 76 -0.49 1.26 4.27
CA TRP A 76 0.79 1.51 3.60
C TRP A 76 0.68 2.61 2.53
N VAL A 77 -0.48 2.79 1.90
CA VAL A 77 -0.71 3.90 0.96
C VAL A 77 -0.76 5.22 1.71
N VAL A 78 -1.41 5.22 2.88
CA VAL A 78 -1.51 6.42 3.72
C VAL A 78 -0.13 6.85 4.21
N THR A 79 0.72 5.91 4.62
CA THR A 79 2.07 6.23 5.09
C THR A 79 2.94 6.80 3.97
N LEU A 80 2.84 6.23 2.76
CA LEU A 80 3.50 6.79 1.57
C LEU A 80 2.98 8.18 1.21
N ALA A 81 1.65 8.39 1.20
CA ALA A 81 1.05 9.69 0.91
C ALA A 81 1.42 10.75 1.97
N ALA A 82 1.59 10.33 3.22
CA ALA A 82 2.07 11.18 4.30
C ALA A 82 3.57 11.51 4.19
N GLY A 83 4.33 10.78 3.36
CA GLY A 83 5.77 10.90 3.22
C GLY A 83 6.54 10.34 4.41
N LEU A 84 5.99 9.32 5.07
CA LEU A 84 6.61 8.66 6.21
C LEU A 84 7.33 7.39 5.74
N GLU A 85 8.53 7.16 6.26
CA GLU A 85 9.30 5.94 5.99
C GLU A 85 8.81 4.75 6.82
N ASP A 86 8.28 5.03 8.02
CA ASP A 86 7.80 4.03 8.97
C ASP A 86 6.47 4.47 9.60
N GLU A 87 5.65 3.48 9.96
CA GLU A 87 4.33 3.68 10.56
C GLU A 87 4.40 4.04 12.04
N SER A 88 5.56 3.84 12.67
CA SER A 88 5.83 4.32 14.03
C SER A 88 5.90 5.86 14.09
N GLN A 89 6.14 6.52 12.95
CA GLN A 89 6.19 7.96 12.87
C GLN A 89 4.78 8.55 12.86
N GLY A 90 4.59 9.61 13.64
CA GLY A 90 3.31 10.30 13.70
C GLY A 90 3.08 11.15 12.44
N MET A 91 1.92 10.99 11.81
CA MET A 91 1.46 11.87 10.74
C MET A 91 1.19 13.28 11.27
N THR A 92 1.44 14.30 10.45
CA THR A 92 1.11 15.68 10.82
C THR A 92 -0.40 15.89 10.79
N VAL A 93 -1.00 16.16 11.94
CA VAL A 93 -2.44 16.46 12.07
C VAL A 93 -2.80 17.70 11.26
N GLY A 94 -3.92 17.64 10.53
CA GLY A 94 -4.37 18.72 9.64
C GLY A 94 -3.61 18.80 8.32
N LYS A 95 -2.61 17.94 8.07
CA LYS A 95 -1.94 17.85 6.77
C LYS A 95 -2.94 17.37 5.72
N LYS A 96 -2.87 18.03 4.56
CA LYS A 96 -3.63 17.64 3.37
C LYS A 96 -2.95 16.46 2.69
N LEU A 97 -3.63 15.32 2.66
CA LEU A 97 -3.24 14.15 1.89
C LEU A 97 -4.08 14.07 0.62
N LYS A 98 -3.43 13.73 -0.49
CA LYS A 98 -4.11 13.36 -1.72
C LYS A 98 -4.03 11.85 -1.85
N LEU A 99 -5.18 11.21 -1.87
CA LEU A 99 -5.27 9.75 -1.82
C LEU A 99 -5.90 9.22 -3.12
N PRO A 100 -5.29 8.20 -3.76
CA PRO A 100 -5.84 7.60 -4.96
C PRO A 100 -7.07 6.73 -4.64
N PRO A 101 -7.91 6.41 -5.64
CA PRO A 101 -9.05 5.53 -5.45
C PRO A 101 -8.60 4.08 -5.18
N ALA A 102 -9.31 3.37 -4.29
CA ALA A 102 -9.00 1.97 -3.94
C ALA A 102 -9.08 1.00 -5.13
N THR A 103 -9.88 1.31 -6.15
CA THR A 103 -9.96 0.54 -7.39
C THR A 103 -8.65 0.59 -8.16
N TRP A 104 -8.06 1.77 -8.31
CA TRP A 104 -6.78 1.97 -8.97
C TRP A 104 -5.64 1.25 -8.25
N ILE A 105 -5.58 1.34 -6.92
CA ILE A 105 -4.56 0.62 -6.11
C ILE A 105 -4.65 -0.89 -6.35
N ARG A 106 -5.87 -1.45 -6.38
CA ARG A 106 -6.08 -2.87 -6.63
C ARG A 106 -5.61 -3.29 -8.03
N GLU A 107 -5.87 -2.46 -9.04
CA GLU A 107 -5.44 -2.71 -10.41
C GLU A 107 -3.92 -2.67 -10.53
N MET A 108 -3.26 -1.73 -9.85
CA MET A 108 -1.79 -1.68 -9.78
C MET A 108 -1.21 -2.92 -9.10
N ILE A 109 -1.74 -3.33 -7.94
CA ILE A 109 -1.27 -4.56 -7.28
C ILE A 109 -1.42 -5.77 -8.21
N ARG A 110 -2.56 -5.90 -8.88
CA ARG A 110 -2.80 -6.98 -9.84
C ARG A 110 -1.80 -6.92 -11.00
N HIS A 111 -1.56 -5.74 -11.55
CA HIS A 111 -0.63 -5.55 -12.66
C HIS A 111 0.79 -6.02 -12.28
N PHE A 112 1.35 -5.52 -11.18
CA PHE A 112 2.68 -5.94 -10.71
C PHE A 112 2.75 -7.40 -10.26
N GLN A 113 1.63 -7.98 -9.81
CA GLN A 113 1.57 -9.39 -9.41
C GLN A 113 1.59 -10.36 -10.60
N TYR A 114 0.93 -10.02 -11.72
CA TYR A 114 0.74 -10.94 -12.85
C TYR A 114 1.56 -10.58 -14.09
N ASP A 115 1.67 -9.29 -14.41
CA ASP A 115 2.31 -8.85 -15.65
C ASP A 115 3.81 -8.63 -15.48
N GLY A 116 4.28 -8.34 -14.26
CA GLY A 116 5.71 -8.20 -13.91
C GLY A 116 6.46 -7.14 -14.73
N GLN A 117 5.75 -6.31 -15.49
CA GLN A 117 6.32 -5.26 -16.31
C GLN A 117 6.25 -3.94 -15.56
N VAL A 118 7.40 -3.26 -15.50
CA VAL A 118 7.49 -1.87 -15.05
C VAL A 118 6.79 -1.03 -16.11
N ILE A 119 5.64 -0.42 -15.81
CA ILE A 119 5.01 0.48 -16.77
C ILE A 119 5.81 1.78 -16.85
N GLY A 120 6.78 1.79 -17.75
CA GLY A 120 6.90 2.95 -18.63
C GLY A 120 5.70 2.92 -19.56
N THR A 121 4.87 3.96 -19.57
CA THR A 121 3.76 4.22 -20.52
C THR A 121 2.39 3.61 -20.21
N LEU A 122 1.70 4.12 -19.17
CA LEU A 122 0.29 4.45 -19.39
C LEU A 122 0.28 5.79 -20.11
N SER A 123 0.41 5.74 -21.45
CA SER A 123 0.06 6.89 -22.28
C SER A 123 -1.39 7.26 -21.98
N ILE A 124 -1.57 8.41 -21.34
CA ILE A 124 -2.85 9.10 -21.31
C ILE A 124 -3.11 9.50 -22.76
N ALA A 125 -4.13 8.89 -23.36
CA ALA A 125 -4.64 9.26 -24.68
C ALA A 125 -5.25 10.67 -24.66
#